data_AF-A0A3D4JE96-F1
#
_entry.id   AF-A0A3D4JE96-F1
#
_cell.length_a   1.000
_cell.length_b   1.000
_cell.length_c   1.000
_cell.angle_alpha   90.00
_cell.angle_beta   90.00
_cell.angle_gamma   90.00
#
_symmetry.space_group_name_H-M   'P 1'
#
loop_
_entity.id
_entity.type
_entity.pdbx_description
1 polymer ?
#
loop_
_entity_poly.entity_id
_entity_poly.type
_entity_poly.pdbx_seq_one_letter_code
_entity_poly.pdbx_strand_id
1 'polypeptide(L)'
;MVEEINAYLNQHKERIKKKIIKSLTNENLNLIIEAIKNNFDNKKPQSFQIFYYQTISNKEYFLSEKNFFGKFKQQYSLQGVDKKHLKILEENKEEIFSLIKNNDLSSLYFRFFYNVSIQHGNNKITRNLGSFFAKLVHTFAPDKYCALDTPIKKYFGLEKESYYIALVIISCAYTEWANENQILLKEIKSRISSITTTDLTKDMTNLKILDLIFWHQANIITQ
;
A
#
# COMPACT_ATOMS: atom_id res chain seq x y z
N MET A 1 -10.07 18.16 -22.02
CA MET A 1 -9.32 18.10 -20.74
C MET A 1 -9.87 17.06 -19.76
N VAL A 2 -11.07 17.20 -19.19
CA VAL A 2 -11.61 16.19 -18.22
C VAL A 2 -11.83 14.83 -18.88
N GLU A 3 -12.37 14.81 -20.10
CA GLU A 3 -12.60 13.58 -20.86
C GLU A 3 -11.29 12.85 -21.21
N GLU A 4 -10.24 13.60 -21.57
CA GLU A 4 -8.92 13.04 -21.89
C GLU A 4 -8.25 12.44 -20.65
N ILE A 5 -8.37 13.09 -19.49
CA ILE A 5 -7.89 12.55 -18.20
C ILE A 5 -8.64 11.27 -17.86
N ASN A 6 -9.97 11.26 -18.01
CA ASN A 6 -10.77 10.06 -17.74
C ASN A 6 -10.41 8.92 -18.70
N ALA A 7 -10.21 9.20 -19.98
CA ALA A 7 -9.76 8.21 -20.96
C ALA A 7 -8.39 7.64 -20.60
N TYR A 8 -7.44 8.50 -20.20
CA TYR A 8 -6.11 8.09 -19.74
C TYR A 8 -6.18 7.16 -18.53
N LEU A 9 -6.92 7.56 -17.49
CA LEU A 9 -7.09 6.74 -16.28
C LEU A 9 -7.75 5.39 -16.61
N ASN A 10 -8.81 5.39 -17.43
CA ASN A 10 -9.51 4.18 -17.83
C ASN A 10 -8.61 3.22 -18.63
N GLN A 11 -7.81 3.74 -19.56
CA GLN A 11 -6.87 2.92 -20.32
C GLN A 11 -5.88 2.19 -19.40
N HIS A 12 -5.32 2.88 -18.41
CA HIS A 12 -4.42 2.27 -17.46
C HIS A 12 -5.11 1.27 -16.53
N LYS A 13 -6.32 1.57 -16.04
CA LYS A 13 -7.11 0.64 -15.22
C LYS A 13 -7.38 -0.67 -15.98
N GLU A 14 -7.86 -0.58 -17.21
CA GLU A 14 -8.15 -1.76 -18.03
C GLU A 14 -6.90 -2.60 -18.31
N ARG A 15 -5.75 -1.95 -18.56
CA ARG A 15 -4.47 -2.66 -18.71
C ARG A 15 -4.08 -3.40 -17.43
N ILE A 16 -4.29 -2.79 -16.26
CA ILE A 16 -4.02 -3.43 -14.96
C ILE A 16 -4.95 -4.61 -14.75
N LYS A 17 -6.27 -4.45 -14.95
CA LYS A 17 -7.25 -5.54 -14.82
C LYS A 17 -6.90 -6.73 -15.69
N LYS A 18 -6.55 -6.51 -16.97
CA LYS A 18 -6.06 -7.57 -17.87
C LYS A 18 -4.82 -8.28 -17.32
N LYS A 19 -3.88 -7.53 -16.74
CA LYS A 19 -2.68 -8.11 -16.11
C LYS A 19 -3.03 -8.93 -14.87
N ILE A 20 -3.99 -8.48 -14.05
CA ILE A 20 -4.49 -9.24 -12.89
C ILE A 20 -5.06 -10.59 -13.35
N ILE A 21 -5.95 -10.57 -14.35
CA ILE A 21 -6.57 -11.80 -14.91
C ILE A 21 -5.49 -12.77 -15.40
N LYS A 22 -4.49 -12.28 -16.14
CA LYS A 22 -3.41 -13.12 -16.64
C LYS A 22 -2.55 -13.74 -15.52
N SER A 23 -2.40 -13.05 -14.39
CA SER A 23 -1.57 -13.52 -13.28
C SER A 23 -2.31 -14.48 -12.34
N LEU A 24 -3.63 -14.39 -12.25
CA LEU A 24 -4.47 -15.20 -11.37
C LEU A 24 -5.05 -16.45 -12.06
N THR A 25 -4.19 -17.28 -12.63
CA THR A 25 -4.54 -18.63 -13.12
C THR A 25 -4.46 -19.65 -11.98
N ASN A 26 -5.18 -20.78 -12.07
CA ASN A 26 -5.16 -21.84 -11.04
C ASN A 26 -3.75 -22.32 -10.66
N GLU A 27 -2.86 -22.50 -11.63
CA GLU A 27 -1.47 -22.92 -11.40
C GLU A 27 -0.69 -21.89 -10.57
N ASN A 28 -0.71 -20.62 -11.00
CA ASN A 28 -0.11 -19.51 -10.26
C ASN A 28 -0.74 -19.31 -8.88
N LEU A 29 -2.02 -19.61 -8.71
CA LEU A 29 -2.73 -19.33 -7.47
C LEU A 29 -2.19 -20.16 -6.30
N ASN A 30 -1.80 -21.41 -6.54
CA ASN A 30 -1.19 -22.26 -5.51
C ASN A 30 0.14 -21.67 -5.02
N LEU A 31 1.01 -21.26 -5.94
CA LEU A 31 2.31 -20.64 -5.63
C LEU A 31 2.12 -19.31 -4.87
N ILE A 32 1.16 -18.49 -5.31
CA ILE A 32 0.80 -17.23 -4.66
C ILE A 32 0.34 -17.47 -3.22
N ILE A 33 -0.52 -18.46 -3.00
CA ILE A 33 -1.06 -18.78 -1.68
C ILE A 33 0.05 -19.27 -0.73
N GLU A 34 0.97 -20.10 -1.21
CA GLU A 34 2.13 -20.54 -0.44
C GLU A 34 3.07 -19.37 -0.08
N ALA A 35 3.31 -18.46 -1.03
CA ALA A 35 4.09 -17.26 -0.76
C ALA A 35 3.43 -16.32 0.26
N ILE A 36 2.09 -16.25 0.25
CA ILE A 36 1.33 -15.50 1.25
C ILE A 36 1.45 -16.15 2.63
N LYS A 37 1.39 -17.48 2.72
CA LYS A 37 1.58 -18.21 3.99
C LYS A 37 2.91 -17.84 4.66
N ASN A 38 3.98 -17.71 3.88
CA ASN A 38 5.30 -17.28 4.38
C ASN A 38 5.28 -15.87 5.02
N ASN A 39 4.29 -15.03 4.73
CA ASN A 39 4.12 -13.73 5.40
C ASN A 39 3.51 -13.84 6.82
N PHE A 40 2.97 -14.99 7.18
CA PHE A 40 2.33 -15.24 8.47
C PHE A 40 3.13 -16.21 9.35
N ASP A 41 3.83 -17.17 8.75
CA ASP A 41 4.61 -18.17 9.49
C ASP A 41 6.01 -17.68 9.89
N ASN A 42 6.57 -16.72 9.13
CA ASN A 42 7.88 -16.16 9.44
C ASN A 42 7.79 -15.02 10.47
N LYS A 43 8.64 -15.08 11.50
CA LYS A 43 8.64 -14.13 12.64
C LYS A 43 8.67 -12.64 12.21
N LYS A 44 9.50 -12.29 11.23
CA LYS A 44 9.64 -10.89 10.78
C LYS A 44 8.39 -10.40 10.04
N PRO A 45 7.92 -11.04 8.95
CA PRO A 45 6.63 -10.70 8.35
C PRO A 45 5.45 -10.72 9.33
N GLN A 46 5.41 -11.69 10.25
CA GLN A 46 4.35 -11.78 11.27
C GLN A 46 4.34 -10.56 12.19
N SER A 47 5.50 -10.10 12.67
CA SER A 47 5.60 -8.88 13.48
C SER A 47 5.10 -7.62 12.75
N PHE A 48 5.32 -7.55 11.43
CA PHE A 48 4.76 -6.50 10.60
C PHE A 48 3.23 -6.61 10.50
N GLN A 49 2.67 -7.81 10.32
CA GLN A 49 1.22 -8.00 10.30
C GLN A 49 0.60 -7.58 11.63
N ILE A 50 1.19 -7.96 12.77
CA ILE A 50 0.72 -7.53 14.10
C ILE A 50 0.70 -6.00 14.20
N PHE A 51 1.81 -5.33 13.87
CA PHE A 51 1.87 -3.87 13.85
C PHE A 51 0.80 -3.24 12.93
N TYR A 52 0.65 -3.79 11.73
CA TYR A 52 -0.30 -3.32 10.73
C TYR A 52 -1.73 -3.40 11.25
N TYR A 53 -2.16 -4.55 11.77
CA TYR A 53 -3.52 -4.71 12.31
C TYR A 53 -3.76 -3.99 13.64
N GLN A 54 -2.73 -3.80 14.47
CA GLN A 54 -2.82 -2.93 15.65
C GLN A 54 -3.04 -1.47 15.27
N THR A 55 -2.56 -1.05 14.10
CA THR A 55 -2.66 0.33 13.60
C THR A 55 -3.96 0.57 12.83
N ILE A 56 -4.41 -0.42 12.04
CA ILE A 56 -5.68 -0.31 11.30
C ILE A 56 -6.80 0.00 12.28
N SER A 57 -7.56 1.05 11.97
CA SER A 57 -8.74 1.48 12.73
C SER A 57 -8.47 1.90 14.19
N ASN A 58 -7.22 1.88 14.66
CA ASN A 58 -6.85 2.30 16.01
C ASN A 58 -6.35 3.75 16.03
N LYS A 59 -7.31 4.68 15.95
CA LYS A 59 -7.03 6.12 16.01
C LYS A 59 -6.30 6.50 17.29
N GLU A 60 -6.70 5.93 18.43
CA GLU A 60 -6.13 6.25 19.73
C GLU A 60 -4.65 5.87 19.81
N TYR A 61 -4.29 4.66 19.37
CA TYR A 61 -2.90 4.24 19.28
C TYR A 61 -2.07 5.18 18.38
N PHE A 62 -2.57 5.50 17.19
CA PHE A 62 -1.89 6.40 16.27
C PHE A 62 -1.62 7.79 16.90
N LEU A 63 -2.63 8.39 17.54
CA LEU A 63 -2.49 9.71 18.13
C LEU A 63 -1.60 9.70 19.39
N SER A 64 -1.73 8.69 20.25
CA SER A 64 -1.01 8.62 21.54
C SER A 64 0.45 8.16 21.43
N GLU A 65 0.80 7.36 20.41
CA GLU A 65 2.15 6.83 20.22
C GLU A 65 3.15 7.95 19.86
N LYS A 66 4.07 8.28 20.76
CA LYS A 66 5.01 9.41 20.61
C LYS A 66 6.01 9.29 19.45
N ASN A 67 6.27 8.07 18.97
CA ASN A 67 7.21 7.80 17.87
C ASN A 67 6.56 6.89 16.82
N PHE A 68 5.31 7.18 16.46
CA PHE A 68 4.55 6.40 15.51
C PHE A 68 5.25 6.34 14.14
N PHE A 69 5.61 7.47 13.55
CA PHE A 69 6.22 7.54 12.22
C PHE A 69 7.63 6.95 12.18
N GLY A 70 8.37 7.01 13.28
CA GLY A 70 9.65 6.29 13.40
C GLY A 70 9.46 4.78 13.36
N LYS A 71 8.50 4.25 14.13
CA LYS A 71 8.11 2.83 14.11
C LYS A 71 7.55 2.44 12.74
N PHE A 72 6.65 3.24 12.17
CA PHE A 72 6.05 3.05 10.87
C PHE A 72 7.11 2.94 9.76
N LYS A 73 8.07 3.87 9.75
CA LYS A 73 9.22 3.84 8.83
C LYS A 73 10.01 2.54 8.95
N GLN A 74 10.27 2.07 10.17
CA GLN A 74 11.02 0.84 10.41
C GLN A 74 10.23 -0.40 9.91
N GLN A 75 8.95 -0.49 10.27
CA GLN A 75 8.08 -1.62 9.92
C GLN A 75 7.91 -1.75 8.41
N TYR A 76 7.76 -0.63 7.69
CA TYR A 76 7.67 -0.62 6.23
C TYR A 76 9.02 -0.56 5.50
N SER A 77 10.14 -0.63 6.24
CA SER A 77 11.51 -0.49 5.69
C SER A 77 11.70 0.75 4.80
N LEU A 78 11.07 1.85 5.17
CA LEU A 78 11.09 3.10 4.42
C LEU A 78 12.45 3.81 4.56
N GLN A 79 12.97 4.25 3.42
CA GLN A 79 14.27 4.91 3.30
C GLN A 79 14.12 6.38 2.90
N GLY A 80 15.20 7.15 3.06
CA GLY A 80 15.27 8.52 2.54
C GLY A 80 14.49 9.57 3.32
N VAL A 81 14.09 9.31 4.57
CA VAL A 81 13.47 10.29 5.47
C VAL A 81 14.30 10.50 6.73
N ASP A 82 14.52 11.76 7.12
CA ASP A 82 15.31 12.13 8.30
C ASP A 82 14.45 12.30 9.56
N LYS A 83 15.11 12.40 10.72
CA LYS A 83 14.44 12.57 12.01
C LYS A 83 13.67 13.89 12.11
N LYS A 84 14.11 14.94 11.41
CA LYS A 84 13.47 16.25 11.45
C LYS A 84 12.10 16.18 10.78
N HIS A 85 12.02 15.56 9.61
CA HIS A 85 10.75 15.40 8.93
C HIS A 85 9.83 14.43 9.65
N LEU A 86 10.35 13.34 10.23
CA LEU A 86 9.54 12.48 11.09
C LEU A 86 8.89 13.27 12.24
N LYS A 87 9.62 14.20 12.87
CA LYS A 87 9.06 15.09 13.91
C LYS A 87 7.91 15.96 13.38
N ILE A 88 8.05 16.50 12.15
CA ILE A 88 6.97 17.26 11.50
C ILE A 88 5.74 16.37 11.33
N LEU A 89 5.91 15.12 10.89
CA LEU A 89 4.78 14.19 10.77
C LEU A 89 4.14 13.92 12.15
N GLU A 90 4.93 13.67 13.19
CA GLU A 90 4.42 13.48 14.57
C GLU A 90 3.60 14.67 15.07
N GLU A 91 4.08 15.90 14.83
CA GLU A 91 3.42 17.15 15.22
C GLU A 91 2.11 17.39 14.46
N ASN A 92 1.92 16.76 13.29
CA ASN A 92 0.75 16.95 12.43
C ASN A 92 -0.14 15.70 12.32
N LYS A 93 -0.05 14.77 13.29
CA LYS A 93 -0.79 13.49 13.24
C LYS A 93 -2.30 13.65 13.06
N GLU A 94 -2.92 14.53 13.84
CA GLU A 94 -4.37 14.75 13.77
C GLU A 94 -4.83 15.21 12.39
N GLU A 95 -4.08 16.16 11.82
CA GLU A 95 -4.35 16.67 10.49
C GLU A 95 -4.13 15.60 9.42
N ILE A 96 -3.01 14.88 9.47
CA ILE A 96 -2.71 13.78 8.55
C ILE A 96 -3.84 12.75 8.56
N PHE A 97 -4.30 12.34 9.75
CA PHE A 97 -5.41 11.40 9.88
C PHE A 97 -6.71 11.97 9.32
N SER A 98 -7.02 13.24 9.61
CA SER A 98 -8.19 13.94 9.07
C SER A 98 -8.18 13.96 7.53
N LEU A 99 -7.05 14.31 6.91
CA LEU A 99 -6.89 14.33 5.46
C LEU A 99 -7.10 12.93 4.85
N ILE A 100 -6.59 11.87 5.48
CA ILE A 100 -6.83 10.49 5.00
C ILE A 100 -8.31 10.13 5.12
N LYS A 101 -8.95 10.41 6.26
CA LYS A 101 -10.36 10.04 6.50
C LYS A 101 -11.34 10.83 5.61
N ASN A 102 -11.02 12.08 5.31
CA ASN A 102 -11.79 12.94 4.40
C ASN A 102 -11.43 12.73 2.92
N ASN A 103 -10.54 11.78 2.62
CA ASN A 103 -10.10 11.48 1.27
C ASN A 103 -9.39 12.64 0.54
N ASP A 104 -8.86 13.62 1.28
CA ASP A 104 -8.05 14.72 0.73
C ASP A 104 -6.58 14.30 0.60
N LEU A 105 -6.37 13.33 -0.29
CA LEU A 105 -5.06 12.74 -0.52
C LEU A 105 -4.11 13.69 -1.26
N SER A 106 -4.65 14.63 -2.04
CA SER A 106 -3.85 15.66 -2.72
C SER A 106 -3.17 16.57 -1.72
N SER A 107 -3.94 17.15 -0.78
CA SER A 107 -3.37 18.02 0.25
C SER A 107 -2.38 17.26 1.11
N LEU A 108 -2.72 16.02 1.50
CA LEU A 108 -1.79 15.15 2.23
C LEU A 108 -0.47 14.94 1.48
N TYR A 109 -0.54 14.56 0.21
CA TYR A 109 0.64 14.25 -0.59
C TYR A 109 1.53 15.48 -0.82
N PHE A 110 0.95 16.57 -1.31
CA PHE A 110 1.72 17.76 -1.69
C PHE A 110 2.30 18.48 -0.48
N ARG A 111 1.58 18.50 0.65
CA ARG A 111 2.04 19.18 1.86
C ARG A 111 3.11 18.41 2.61
N PHE A 112 2.97 17.09 2.73
CA PHE A 112 3.83 16.29 3.62
C PHE A 112 4.83 15.39 2.89
N PHE A 113 4.64 15.06 1.60
CA PHE A 113 5.41 13.99 0.96
C PHE A 113 6.02 14.32 -0.41
N TYR A 114 5.54 15.31 -1.16
CA TYR A 114 5.99 15.55 -2.54
C TYR A 114 7.40 16.15 -2.65
N ASN A 115 7.65 17.25 -1.95
CA ASN A 115 8.90 18.03 -2.02
C ASN A 115 9.49 18.25 -0.62
N VAL A 116 9.85 17.16 0.04
CA VAL A 116 10.35 17.22 1.41
C VAL A 116 11.84 17.59 1.40
N SER A 117 12.20 18.65 2.12
CA SER A 117 13.60 19.01 2.37
C SER A 117 14.18 18.13 3.49
N ILE A 118 15.20 17.35 3.17
CA ILE A 118 15.78 16.32 4.06
C ILE A 118 17.28 16.57 4.20
N GLN A 119 17.79 16.40 5.42
CA GLN A 119 19.21 16.47 5.71
C GLN A 119 19.94 15.25 5.15
N HIS A 120 20.99 15.48 4.36
CA HIS A 120 21.87 14.45 3.82
C HIS A 120 23.34 14.88 4.01
N GLY A 121 23.98 14.33 5.05
CA GLY A 121 25.28 14.81 5.51
C GLY A 121 25.17 16.27 5.96
N ASN A 122 25.97 17.16 5.37
CA ASN A 122 25.94 18.59 5.65
C ASN A 122 24.98 19.38 4.72
N ASN A 123 24.36 18.72 3.74
CA ASN A 123 23.52 19.36 2.73
C ASN A 123 22.03 19.09 2.97
N LYS A 124 21.18 19.94 2.40
CA LYS A 124 19.74 19.67 2.26
C LYS A 124 19.45 19.22 0.84
N ILE A 125 18.69 18.15 0.71
CA ILE A 125 18.20 17.64 -0.58
C ILE A 125 16.68 17.55 -0.56
N THR A 126 16.06 17.81 -1.71
CA THR A 126 14.62 17.61 -1.88
C THR A 126 14.35 16.15 -2.27
N ARG A 127 13.40 15.52 -1.60
CA ARG A 127 12.98 14.13 -1.86
C ARG A 127 11.47 14.05 -1.95
N ASN A 128 11.02 13.16 -2.83
CA ASN A 128 9.63 12.73 -2.91
C ASN A 128 9.46 11.43 -2.11
N LEU A 129 8.68 11.50 -1.03
CA LEU A 129 8.40 10.40 -0.10
C LEU A 129 7.13 9.62 -0.52
N GLY A 130 6.92 9.44 -1.82
CA GLY A 130 5.69 8.84 -2.36
C GLY A 130 5.37 7.42 -1.88
N SER A 131 6.37 6.56 -1.68
CA SER A 131 6.15 5.24 -1.07
C SER A 131 5.69 5.34 0.39
N PHE A 132 6.23 6.33 1.14
CA PHE A 132 5.79 6.59 2.51
C PHE A 132 4.31 6.98 2.51
N PHE A 133 3.95 7.96 1.69
CA PHE A 133 2.56 8.40 1.50
C PHE A 133 1.62 7.24 1.19
N ALA A 134 1.93 6.44 0.17
CA ALA A 134 1.06 5.35 -0.27
C ALA A 134 0.84 4.30 0.84
N LYS A 135 1.91 3.89 1.53
CA LYS A 135 1.83 2.92 2.64
C LYS A 135 1.04 3.49 3.83
N LEU A 136 1.17 4.79 4.11
CA LEU A 136 0.43 5.45 5.18
C LEU A 136 -1.07 5.48 4.88
N VAL A 137 -1.44 5.91 3.67
CA VAL A 137 -2.83 5.94 3.20
C VAL A 137 -3.43 4.54 3.22
N HIS A 138 -2.73 3.54 2.68
CA HIS A 138 -3.18 2.14 2.73
C HIS A 138 -3.43 1.67 4.16
N THR A 139 -2.54 1.97 5.11
CA THR A 139 -2.70 1.52 6.51
C THR A 139 -3.99 2.05 7.14
N PHE A 140 -4.41 3.27 6.81
CA PHE A 140 -5.59 3.90 7.39
C PHE A 140 -6.87 3.77 6.54
N ALA A 141 -6.76 3.29 5.30
CA ALA A 141 -7.85 3.03 4.38
C ALA A 141 -7.54 1.81 3.47
N PRO A 142 -7.34 0.62 4.04
CA PRO A 142 -6.88 -0.58 3.32
C PRO A 142 -7.95 -1.20 2.41
N ASP A 143 -9.19 -0.76 2.53
CA ASP A 143 -10.33 -1.09 1.68
C ASP A 143 -10.41 -0.18 0.44
N LYS A 144 -9.73 0.96 0.45
CA LYS A 144 -9.78 1.97 -0.62
C LYS A 144 -8.48 2.10 -1.41
N TYR A 145 -7.34 1.88 -0.77
CA TYR A 145 -6.03 2.17 -1.36
C TYR A 145 -5.07 1.01 -1.23
N CYS A 146 -4.30 0.77 -2.30
CA CYS A 146 -3.26 -0.26 -2.35
C CYS A 146 -1.98 0.18 -1.62
N ALA A 147 -1.24 -0.78 -1.09
CA ALA A 147 0.08 -0.58 -0.47
C ALA A 147 1.18 -0.34 -1.53
N LEU A 148 1.05 0.73 -2.31
CA LEU A 148 1.91 0.94 -3.48
C LEU A 148 3.40 1.08 -3.13
N ASP A 149 4.22 0.30 -3.82
CA ASP A 149 5.68 0.39 -3.79
C ASP A 149 6.27 0.42 -5.21
N THR A 150 7.56 0.74 -5.32
CA THR A 150 8.28 0.82 -6.61
C THR A 150 8.13 -0.44 -7.45
N PRO A 151 8.32 -1.66 -6.90
CA PRO A 151 8.17 -2.89 -7.70
C PRO A 151 6.75 -3.02 -8.28
N ILE A 152 5.71 -2.75 -7.50
CA ILE A 152 4.31 -2.84 -7.96
C ILE A 152 4.04 -1.81 -9.06
N LYS A 153 4.53 -0.57 -8.88
CA LYS A 153 4.42 0.50 -9.87
C LYS A 153 5.09 0.12 -11.19
N LYS A 154 6.30 -0.46 -11.13
CA LYS A 154 7.03 -1.00 -12.29
C LYS A 154 6.29 -2.17 -12.93
N TYR A 155 5.81 -3.10 -12.12
CA TYR A 155 5.05 -4.26 -12.57
C TYR A 155 3.84 -3.85 -13.41
N PHE A 156 3.10 -2.80 -13.01
CA PHE A 156 1.97 -2.29 -13.80
C PHE A 156 2.34 -1.27 -14.88
N GLY A 157 3.62 -1.02 -15.12
CA GLY A 157 4.11 -0.10 -16.15
C GLY A 157 3.72 1.35 -15.88
N LEU A 158 3.74 1.77 -14.61
CA LEU A 158 3.45 3.13 -14.14
C LEU A 158 4.70 3.81 -13.58
N GLU A 159 5.90 3.33 -13.93
CA GLU A 159 7.17 3.84 -13.38
C GLU A 159 7.38 5.33 -13.63
N LYS A 160 6.85 5.87 -14.73
CA LYS A 160 6.91 7.30 -15.09
C LYS A 160 5.88 8.16 -14.36
N GLU A 161 4.84 7.57 -13.78
CA GLU A 161 3.79 8.31 -13.07
C GLU A 161 4.29 8.86 -11.73
N SER A 162 3.61 9.84 -11.16
CA SER A 162 3.84 10.15 -9.74
C SER A 162 3.29 9.02 -8.86
N TYR A 163 3.77 8.92 -7.62
CA TYR A 163 3.21 7.95 -6.66
C TYR A 163 1.73 8.21 -6.39
N TYR A 164 1.31 9.47 -6.36
CA TYR A 164 -0.09 9.84 -6.18
C TYR A 164 -0.97 9.31 -7.31
N ILE A 165 -0.59 9.57 -8.57
CA ILE A 165 -1.35 9.12 -9.74
C ILE A 165 -1.36 7.60 -9.83
N ALA A 166 -0.20 6.95 -9.63
CA ALA A 166 -0.13 5.49 -9.65
C ALA A 166 -0.97 4.84 -8.54
N LEU A 167 -1.01 5.43 -7.34
CA LEU A 167 -1.83 4.95 -6.23
C LEU A 167 -3.31 4.97 -6.62
N VAL A 168 -3.79 6.09 -7.16
CA VAL A 168 -5.19 6.23 -7.59
C VAL A 168 -5.53 5.21 -8.68
N ILE A 169 -4.73 5.14 -9.74
CA ILE A 169 -4.95 4.21 -10.87
C ILE A 169 -5.02 2.76 -10.40
N ILE A 170 -4.03 2.29 -9.63
CA ILE A 170 -3.96 0.89 -9.19
C ILE A 170 -5.08 0.58 -8.20
N SER A 171 -5.35 1.48 -7.25
CA SER A 171 -6.41 1.25 -6.24
C SER A 171 -7.80 1.18 -6.87
N CYS A 172 -8.09 2.04 -7.86
CA CYS A 172 -9.34 1.96 -8.62
C CYS A 172 -9.42 0.65 -9.41
N ALA A 173 -8.36 0.27 -10.12
CA ALA A 173 -8.33 -0.98 -10.89
C ALA A 173 -8.53 -2.22 -9.99
N TYR A 174 -7.90 -2.24 -8.81
CA TYR A 174 -8.07 -3.30 -7.83
C TYR A 174 -9.50 -3.37 -7.31
N THR A 175 -10.09 -2.22 -6.97
CA THR A 175 -11.46 -2.13 -6.47
C THR A 175 -12.47 -2.62 -7.50
N GLU A 176 -12.37 -2.14 -8.74
CA GLU A 176 -13.25 -2.55 -9.85
C GLU A 176 -13.11 -4.06 -10.12
N TRP A 177 -11.88 -4.55 -10.26
CA TRP A 177 -11.63 -5.98 -10.49
C TRP A 177 -12.15 -6.84 -9.33
N ALA A 178 -11.94 -6.41 -8.09
CA ALA A 178 -12.40 -7.15 -6.91
C ALA A 178 -13.92 -7.24 -6.84
N ASN A 179 -14.62 -6.16 -7.22
CA ASN A 179 -16.08 -6.13 -7.27
C ASN A 179 -16.64 -7.06 -8.36
N GLU A 180 -15.93 -7.21 -9.47
CA GLU A 180 -16.28 -8.12 -10.58
C GLU A 180 -15.95 -9.59 -10.25
N ASN A 181 -15.01 -9.86 -9.34
CA ASN A 181 -14.44 -11.20 -9.10
C ASN A 181 -14.60 -11.68 -7.64
N GLN A 182 -15.72 -11.34 -7.00
CA GLN A 182 -15.95 -11.63 -5.58
C GLN A 182 -15.86 -13.13 -5.23
N ILE A 183 -16.32 -14.01 -6.12
CA ILE A 183 -16.30 -15.47 -5.90
C ILE A 183 -14.85 -15.96 -5.78
N LEU A 184 -14.00 -15.59 -6.75
CA LEU A 184 -12.58 -15.95 -6.74
C LEU A 184 -11.89 -15.38 -5.50
N LEU A 185 -12.13 -14.12 -5.14
CA LEU A 185 -11.52 -13.53 -3.94
C LEU A 185 -11.97 -14.22 -2.64
N LYS A 186 -13.22 -14.65 -2.54
CA LYS A 186 -13.69 -15.46 -1.40
C LYS A 186 -12.97 -16.80 -1.33
N GLU A 187 -12.75 -17.45 -2.47
CA GLU A 187 -11.96 -18.69 -2.54
C GLU A 187 -10.52 -18.44 -2.08
N ILE A 188 -9.84 -17.42 -2.62
CA ILE A 188 -8.48 -17.05 -2.23
C ILE A 188 -8.40 -16.79 -0.73
N LYS A 189 -9.34 -15.99 -0.18
CA LYS A 189 -9.41 -15.69 1.25
C LYS A 189 -9.59 -16.96 2.08
N SER A 190 -10.50 -17.86 1.69
CA SER A 190 -10.73 -19.12 2.37
C SER A 190 -9.48 -20.01 2.38
N ARG A 191 -8.77 -20.10 1.25
CA ARG A 191 -7.54 -20.87 1.13
C ARG A 191 -6.38 -20.28 1.92
N ILE A 192 -6.27 -18.95 2.02
CA ILE A 192 -5.30 -18.30 2.90
C ILE A 192 -5.64 -18.60 4.37
N SER A 193 -6.90 -18.44 4.76
CA SER A 193 -7.33 -18.69 6.15
C SER A 193 -7.15 -20.14 6.59
N SER A 194 -7.27 -21.11 5.68
CA SER A 194 -7.10 -22.54 6.02
C SER A 194 -5.64 -22.95 6.25
N ILE A 195 -4.68 -22.18 5.75
CA ILE A 195 -3.24 -22.50 5.86
C ILE A 195 -2.48 -21.62 6.85
N THR A 196 -3.12 -20.58 7.38
CA THR A 196 -2.55 -19.69 8.40
C THR A 196 -3.12 -20.00 9.76
N THR A 197 -2.31 -20.00 10.80
CA THR A 197 -2.75 -20.18 12.19
C THR A 197 -3.30 -18.90 12.85
N THR A 198 -3.34 -17.80 12.09
CA THR A 198 -3.64 -16.47 12.62
C THR A 198 -5.02 -15.97 12.20
N ASP A 199 -5.76 -15.46 13.18
CA ASP A 199 -7.07 -14.81 12.97
C ASP A 199 -6.99 -13.51 12.17
N LEU A 200 -5.78 -12.94 11.98
CA LEU A 200 -5.56 -11.70 11.24
C LEU A 200 -6.04 -11.79 9.77
N THR A 201 -6.23 -12.99 9.24
CA THR A 201 -6.74 -13.19 7.89
C THR A 201 -8.23 -12.90 7.73
N LYS A 202 -9.00 -12.92 8.82
CA LYS A 202 -10.45 -12.65 8.82
C LYS A 202 -10.76 -11.22 8.41
N ASP A 203 -9.92 -10.27 8.83
CA ASP A 203 -10.12 -8.84 8.60
C ASP A 203 -9.43 -8.32 7.32
N MET A 204 -8.81 -9.20 6.52
CA MET A 204 -8.21 -8.80 5.25
C MET A 204 -9.27 -8.30 4.27
N THR A 205 -9.06 -7.08 3.78
CA THR A 205 -9.81 -6.49 2.66
C THR A 205 -9.38 -7.13 1.34
N ASN A 206 -10.23 -7.02 0.32
CA ASN A 206 -9.90 -7.50 -1.02
C ASN A 206 -8.63 -6.82 -1.58
N LEU A 207 -8.49 -5.51 -1.33
CA LEU A 207 -7.29 -4.76 -1.73
C LEU A 207 -6.04 -5.26 -1.02
N LYS A 208 -6.13 -5.58 0.29
CA LYS A 208 -5.00 -6.16 1.02
C LYS A 208 -4.57 -7.51 0.44
N ILE A 209 -5.52 -8.35 0.04
CA ILE A 209 -5.22 -9.63 -0.62
C ILE A 209 -4.48 -9.37 -1.93
N LEU A 210 -5.03 -8.51 -2.79
CA LEU A 210 -4.38 -8.15 -4.06
C LEU A 210 -2.99 -7.53 -3.85
N ASP A 211 -2.81 -6.72 -2.81
CA ASP A 211 -1.51 -6.16 -2.44
C ASP A 211 -0.49 -7.24 -2.10
N LEU A 212 -0.86 -8.24 -1.30
CA LEU A 212 0.04 -9.34 -0.96
C LEU A 212 0.43 -10.15 -2.21
N ILE A 213 -0.55 -10.43 -3.08
CA ILE A 213 -0.32 -11.15 -4.34
C ILE A 213 0.64 -10.38 -5.24
N PHE A 214 0.35 -9.11 -5.52
CA PHE A 214 1.12 -8.35 -6.49
C PHE A 214 2.42 -7.80 -5.92
N TRP A 215 2.53 -7.64 -4.60
CA TRP A 215 3.82 -7.44 -3.95
C TRP A 215 4.74 -8.65 -4.20
N HIS A 216 4.24 -9.87 -4.01
CA HIS A 216 5.04 -11.08 -4.26
C HIS A 216 5.43 -11.19 -5.74
N GLN A 217 4.46 -11.08 -6.65
CA GLN A 217 4.68 -11.15 -8.10
C GLN A 217 5.66 -10.07 -8.60
N ALA A 218 5.53 -8.84 -8.10
CA ALA A 218 6.41 -7.76 -8.49
C ALA A 218 7.85 -7.96 -7.99
N ASN A 219 8.04 -8.54 -6.80
CA ASN A 219 9.36 -8.78 -6.25
C ASN A 219 10.07 -9.99 -6.88
N ILE A 220 9.35 -10.98 -7.39
CA ILE A 220 9.94 -12.07 -8.20
C ILE A 220 10.55 -11.53 -9.50
N ILE A 221 9.86 -10.59 -10.17
CA ILE A 221 10.31 -10.06 -11.47
C ILE A 221 11.49 -9.08 -11.34
N THR A 222 11.69 -8.50 -10.14
CA THR A 222 12.76 -7.52 -9.89
C THR A 222 14.01 -8.10 -9.24
N GLN A 223 14.06 -9.41 -9.00
CA GLN A 223 15.22 -10.16 -8.53
C GLN A 223 15.80 -10.97 -9.68
#